data_AF-A0A7D9ENL4-F1
#
_entry.id   AF-A0A7D9ENL4-F1
#
_cell.length_a   1.000
_cell.length_b   1.000
_cell.length_c   1.000
_cell.angle_alpha   90.00
_cell.angle_beta   90.00
_cell.angle_gamma   90.00
#
_symmetry.space_group_name_H-M   'P 1'
#
loop_
_entity.id
_entity.type
_entity.pdbx_description
1 polymer ?
#
loop_
_entity_poly.entity_id
_entity_poly.type
_entity_poly.pdbx_seq_one_letter_code
_entity_poly.pdbx_strand_id
1 'polypeptide(L)'
;MWIMLAIRHVPKTFARYKNSRCNIIFTIIDHSCPCRFSVTLVDDIVCFLEEFAPESPFLGNYSAVFEEALCTLSKREKLNFGGFIVPPVEDCLRCGSILSAPNPPSSCTLYTITGPKQCAKLVLRCKDCKVSYGRSMIAEGKGNASYYFEAIAAADDLIEVTNVVYMEKRLYRWLPSLIYLVSHKSRNWTYGYEDKIIKIYIAMNLVELDDDNDEEPVHDTSGKLQITMTLLRLIK
;
A
#
# COMPACT_ATOMS: atom_id res chain seq x y z
N MET A 1 2.33 -20.93 -4.88
CA MET A 1 2.04 -19.92 -3.85
C MET A 1 2.54 -18.53 -4.26
N TRP A 2 3.86 -18.31 -4.41
CA TRP A 2 4.46 -17.01 -4.74
C TRP A 2 3.92 -16.33 -6.01
N ILE A 3 3.68 -17.09 -7.09
CA ILE A 3 3.11 -16.55 -8.34
C ILE A 3 1.76 -15.87 -8.09
N MET A 4 0.86 -16.55 -7.38
CA MET A 4 -0.48 -16.02 -7.08
C MET A 4 -0.42 -14.81 -6.13
N LEU A 5 0.50 -14.81 -5.15
CA LEU A 5 0.72 -13.63 -4.29
C LEU A 5 1.23 -12.44 -5.11
N ALA A 6 2.18 -12.66 -6.02
CA ALA A 6 2.70 -11.62 -6.92
C ALA A 6 1.63 -11.08 -7.88
N ILE A 7 0.81 -11.95 -8.48
CA ILE A 7 -0.30 -11.55 -9.37
C ILE A 7 -1.29 -10.62 -8.66
N ARG A 8 -1.68 -10.99 -7.43
CA ARG A 8 -2.61 -10.18 -6.61
C ARG A 8 -1.98 -8.88 -6.14
N HIS A 9 -0.69 -8.93 -5.83
CA HIS A 9 0.04 -7.78 -5.32
C HIS A 9 0.28 -6.71 -6.39
N VAL A 10 0.50 -7.09 -7.65
CA VAL A 10 0.78 -6.15 -8.75
C VAL A 10 -0.51 -5.86 -9.56
N PRO A 11 -1.09 -4.65 -9.47
CA PRO A 11 -2.35 -4.32 -10.13
C PRO A 11 -2.30 -4.48 -11.66
N LYS A 12 -3.41 -4.89 -12.28
CA LYS A 12 -3.55 -5.03 -13.75
C LYS A 12 -3.16 -3.78 -14.52
N THR A 13 -3.45 -2.60 -13.96
CA THR A 13 -3.13 -1.30 -14.55
C THR A 13 -1.63 -1.06 -14.76
N PHE A 14 -0.74 -1.78 -14.05
CA PHE A 14 0.70 -1.72 -14.32
C PHE A 14 1.07 -2.30 -15.69
N ALA A 15 0.23 -3.12 -16.33
CA ALA A 15 0.47 -3.57 -17.71
C ALA A 15 0.49 -2.39 -18.70
N ARG A 16 -0.16 -1.27 -18.34
CA ARG A 16 -0.20 -0.04 -19.16
C ARG A 16 1.12 0.74 -19.15
N TYR A 17 2.07 0.38 -18.30
CA TYR A 17 3.43 0.91 -18.31
C TYR A 17 4.36 -0.09 -19.00
N LYS A 18 4.76 0.17 -20.26
CA LYS A 18 5.81 -0.57 -21.01
C LYS A 18 5.93 -2.08 -20.71
N ASN A 19 4.85 -2.87 -20.84
CA ASN A 19 4.81 -4.31 -20.53
C ASN A 19 5.41 -4.69 -19.16
N SER A 20 5.35 -3.78 -18.18
CA SER A 20 6.09 -3.91 -16.93
C SER A 20 5.44 -4.86 -15.96
N ARG A 21 4.13 -5.10 -16.03
CA ARG A 21 3.44 -5.94 -15.04
C ARG A 21 4.03 -7.35 -15.01
N CYS A 22 4.14 -8.00 -16.16
CA CYS A 22 4.67 -9.36 -16.24
C CYS A 22 6.15 -9.40 -15.84
N ASN A 23 6.94 -8.38 -16.20
CA ASN A 23 8.32 -8.25 -15.74
C ASN A 23 8.42 -8.05 -14.22
N ILE A 24 7.58 -7.21 -13.62
CA ILE A 24 7.52 -6.98 -12.16
C ILE A 24 7.15 -8.29 -11.45
N ILE A 25 6.11 -8.97 -11.92
CA ILE A 25 5.67 -10.27 -11.38
C ILE A 25 6.80 -11.29 -11.50
N PHE A 26 7.44 -11.39 -12.66
CA PHE A 26 8.60 -12.26 -12.88
C PHE A 26 9.73 -11.94 -11.90
N THR A 27 10.10 -10.67 -11.73
CA THR A 27 11.16 -10.26 -10.78
C THR A 27 10.82 -10.61 -9.34
N ILE A 28 9.56 -10.45 -8.92
CA ILE A 28 9.12 -10.87 -7.58
C ILE A 28 9.24 -12.39 -7.42
N ILE A 29 8.79 -13.15 -8.42
CA ILE A 29 8.83 -14.62 -8.39
C ILE A 29 10.27 -15.10 -8.37
N ASP A 30 11.12 -14.64 -9.30
CA ASP A 30 12.53 -15.03 -9.42
C ASP A 30 13.32 -14.74 -8.13
N HIS A 31 13.02 -13.62 -7.46
CA HIS A 31 13.62 -13.32 -6.17
C HIS A 31 13.16 -14.26 -5.06
N SER A 32 11.86 -14.57 -5.00
CA SER A 32 11.26 -15.29 -3.87
C SER A 32 11.31 -16.81 -4.01
N CYS A 33 11.21 -17.30 -5.25
CA CYS A 33 11.65 -18.62 -5.65
C CYS A 33 12.57 -18.48 -6.86
N PRO A 34 13.90 -18.60 -6.65
CA PRO A 34 14.86 -18.79 -7.73
C PRO A 34 14.59 -20.13 -8.43
N CYS A 35 13.60 -20.09 -9.30
CA CYS A 35 13.05 -21.17 -10.07
C CYS A 35 13.40 -20.84 -11.55
N ARG A 36 13.79 -21.81 -12.39
CA ARG A 36 14.14 -21.57 -13.81
C ARG A 36 12.92 -21.28 -14.70
N PHE A 37 12.06 -20.35 -14.30
CA PHE A 37 10.97 -19.88 -15.14
C PHE A 37 11.51 -18.88 -16.17
N SER A 38 10.96 -18.91 -17.39
CA SER A 38 11.12 -17.81 -18.33
C SER A 38 10.04 -16.76 -18.10
N VAL A 39 10.29 -15.52 -18.52
CA VAL A 39 9.28 -14.45 -18.49
C VAL A 39 8.03 -14.86 -19.29
N THR A 40 8.21 -15.56 -20.41
CA THR A 40 7.09 -16.05 -21.24
C THR A 40 6.20 -17.05 -20.49
N LEU A 41 6.81 -18.00 -19.78
CA LEU A 41 6.05 -18.97 -19.00
C LEU A 41 5.30 -18.31 -17.84
N VAL A 42 5.88 -17.28 -17.20
CA VAL A 42 5.18 -16.50 -16.19
C VAL A 42 3.98 -15.77 -16.82
N ASP A 43 4.14 -15.19 -18.01
CA ASP A 43 3.05 -14.52 -18.71
C ASP A 43 1.88 -15.48 -19.04
N ASP A 44 2.20 -16.67 -19.56
CA ASP A 44 1.21 -17.72 -19.85
C ASP A 44 0.45 -18.13 -18.59
N ILE A 45 1.16 -18.31 -17.47
CA ILE A 45 0.57 -18.66 -16.17
C ILE A 45 -0.32 -17.53 -15.65
N VAL A 46 0.13 -16.28 -15.75
CA VAL A 46 -0.66 -15.10 -15.32
C VAL A 46 -1.96 -15.04 -16.13
N CYS A 47 -1.88 -15.16 -17.46
CA CYS A 47 -3.05 -15.14 -18.33
C CYS A 47 -4.03 -16.27 -17.97
N PHE A 48 -3.53 -17.50 -17.82
CA PHE A 48 -4.35 -18.65 -17.44
C PHE A 48 -5.05 -18.44 -16.10
N LEU A 49 -4.33 -17.97 -15.08
CA LEU A 49 -4.90 -17.80 -13.74
C LEU A 49 -5.94 -16.68 -13.67
N GLU A 50 -5.74 -15.59 -14.42
CA GLU A 50 -6.71 -14.50 -14.49
C GLU A 50 -7.96 -14.86 -15.27
N GLU A 51 -7.85 -15.73 -16.27
CA GLU A 51 -8.99 -16.20 -17.08
C GLU A 51 -9.80 -17.28 -16.33
N PHE A 52 -9.14 -18.26 -15.73
CA PHE A 52 -9.80 -19.46 -15.21
C PHE A 52 -9.92 -19.51 -13.68
N ALA A 53 -9.23 -18.63 -12.94
CA ALA A 53 -9.22 -18.66 -11.48
C ALA A 53 -9.19 -17.26 -10.80
N PRO A 54 -10.03 -16.28 -11.21
CA PRO A 54 -9.97 -14.91 -10.69
C PRO A 54 -10.23 -14.81 -9.18
N GLU A 55 -11.12 -15.65 -8.65
CA GLU A 55 -11.57 -15.64 -7.25
C GLU A 55 -10.90 -16.72 -6.39
N SER A 56 -9.81 -17.33 -6.89
CA SER A 56 -9.17 -18.50 -6.26
C SER A 56 -8.91 -18.30 -4.74
N PRO A 57 -9.58 -19.02 -3.84
CA PRO A 57 -9.42 -18.85 -2.39
C PRO A 57 -8.10 -19.44 -1.86
N PHE A 58 -7.25 -20.01 -2.74
CA PHE A 58 -6.07 -20.81 -2.40
C PHE A 58 -4.90 -20.04 -1.77
N LEU A 59 -5.10 -18.80 -1.31
CA LEU A 59 -4.08 -18.07 -0.58
C LEU A 59 -4.70 -17.36 0.62
N GLY A 60 -4.24 -17.78 1.79
CA GLY A 60 -4.36 -17.02 3.04
C GLY A 60 -3.63 -15.68 2.97
N ASN A 61 -3.84 -14.90 4.02
CA ASN A 61 -3.32 -13.55 4.22
C ASN A 61 -1.86 -13.38 3.76
N TYR A 62 -1.53 -12.17 3.29
CA TYR A 62 -0.16 -11.72 3.06
C TYR A 62 0.74 -12.17 4.21
N SER A 63 1.64 -13.13 3.95
CA SER A 63 2.56 -13.63 4.97
C SER A 63 3.67 -12.61 5.20
N ALA A 64 4.12 -12.43 6.44
CA ALA A 64 5.28 -11.59 6.77
C ALA A 64 6.50 -11.91 5.89
N VAL A 65 6.71 -13.19 5.57
CA VAL A 65 7.78 -13.68 4.66
C VAL A 65 7.70 -13.04 3.26
N PHE A 66 6.48 -12.84 2.73
CA PHE A 66 6.29 -12.19 1.43
C PHE A 66 6.68 -10.72 1.49
N GLU A 67 6.27 -10.01 2.55
CA GLU A 67 6.60 -8.60 2.72
C GLU A 67 8.09 -8.36 2.92
N GLU A 68 8.76 -9.23 3.68
CA GLU A 68 10.21 -9.19 3.88
C GLU A 68 10.97 -9.41 2.56
N ALA A 69 10.53 -10.39 1.75
CA ALA A 69 11.09 -10.63 0.42
C ALA A 69 10.95 -9.39 -0.48
N LEU A 70 9.78 -8.74 -0.49
CA LEU A 70 9.56 -7.51 -1.25
C LEU A 70 10.41 -6.34 -0.76
N CYS A 71 10.60 -6.20 0.56
CA CYS A 71 11.47 -5.17 1.14
C CYS A 71 12.93 -5.38 0.71
N THR A 72 13.40 -6.63 0.74
CA THR A 72 14.75 -7.02 0.31
C THR A 72 14.93 -6.75 -1.19
N LEU A 73 13.96 -7.16 -2.01
CA LEU A 73 13.97 -6.92 -3.44
C LEU A 73 13.99 -5.42 -3.78
N SER A 74 13.24 -4.60 -3.01
CA SER A 74 13.19 -3.16 -3.22
C SER A 74 14.55 -2.49 -3.02
N LYS A 75 15.31 -2.93 -2.02
CA LYS A 75 16.68 -2.46 -1.77
C LYS A 75 17.63 -2.82 -2.93
N ARG A 76 17.41 -3.98 -3.56
CA ARG A 76 18.25 -4.51 -4.66
C ARG A 76 17.99 -3.81 -5.99
N GLU A 77 16.74 -3.74 -6.42
CA GLU A 77 16.35 -3.30 -7.77
C GLU A 77 16.05 -1.79 -7.86
N LYS A 78 16.09 -1.07 -6.72
CA LYS A 78 15.74 0.36 -6.62
C LYS A 78 14.32 0.69 -7.12
N LEU A 79 13.41 -0.29 -7.04
CA LEU A 79 11.98 -0.12 -7.27
C LEU A 79 11.23 -0.45 -5.97
N ASN A 80 10.16 0.29 -5.67
CA ASN A 80 9.39 0.07 -4.45
C ASN A 80 8.36 -1.05 -4.66
N PHE A 81 8.71 -2.26 -4.28
CA PHE A 81 7.81 -3.42 -4.32
C PHE A 81 6.99 -3.59 -3.04
N GLY A 82 7.07 -2.69 -2.06
CA GLY A 82 6.29 -2.79 -0.82
C GLY A 82 4.78 -2.57 -1.01
N GLY A 83 4.38 -2.01 -2.15
CA GLY A 83 2.98 -1.82 -2.51
C GLY A 83 2.81 -1.02 -3.79
N PHE A 84 1.62 -1.07 -4.35
CA PHE A 84 1.31 -0.44 -5.64
C PHE A 84 0.04 0.41 -5.52
N ILE A 85 0.16 1.70 -5.83
CA ILE A 85 -0.93 2.67 -5.72
C ILE A 85 -1.31 3.13 -7.13
N VAL A 86 -2.53 2.78 -7.53
CA VAL A 86 -3.03 3.03 -8.89
C VAL A 86 -4.41 3.68 -8.86
N PRO A 87 -4.80 4.43 -9.89
CA PRO A 87 -6.17 4.93 -10.02
C PRO A 87 -7.20 3.79 -9.99
N PRO A 88 -8.38 3.98 -9.40
CA PRO A 88 -9.45 2.99 -9.33
C PRO A 88 -10.25 2.88 -10.65
N VAL A 89 -9.57 3.05 -11.79
CA VAL A 89 -10.19 3.05 -13.12
C VAL A 89 -9.29 2.35 -14.12
N GLU A 90 -9.91 1.58 -15.02
CA GLU A 90 -9.21 0.87 -16.10
C GLU A 90 -9.33 1.62 -17.44
N ASP A 91 -10.48 2.24 -17.67
CA ASP A 91 -10.81 3.01 -18.87
C ASP A 91 -11.13 4.48 -18.55
N CYS A 92 -11.07 5.33 -19.58
CA CYS A 92 -11.35 6.74 -19.43
C CYS A 92 -12.83 6.98 -19.09
N LEU A 93 -13.13 7.52 -17.91
CA LEU A 93 -14.48 7.86 -17.47
C LEU A 93 -15.19 8.89 -18.38
N ARG A 94 -14.43 9.63 -19.19
CA ARG A 94 -14.98 10.66 -20.09
C ARG A 94 -15.32 10.15 -21.49
N CYS A 95 -14.47 9.28 -22.06
CA CYS A 95 -14.59 8.90 -23.47
C CYS A 95 -14.50 7.39 -23.72
N GLY A 96 -14.35 6.57 -22.68
CA GLY A 96 -14.22 5.12 -22.77
C GLY A 96 -12.88 4.61 -23.32
N SER A 97 -12.00 5.50 -23.81
CA SER A 97 -10.72 5.09 -24.39
C SER A 97 -9.74 4.54 -23.35
N ILE A 98 -8.83 3.69 -23.83
CA ILE A 98 -7.78 3.04 -23.03
C ILE A 98 -6.86 4.08 -22.38
N LEU A 99 -6.58 3.86 -21.10
CA LEU A 99 -5.63 4.64 -20.33
C LEU A 99 -4.18 4.17 -20.55
N SER A 100 -3.25 5.12 -20.49
CA SER A 100 -1.80 4.88 -20.60
C SER A 100 -1.05 5.45 -19.41
N ALA A 101 0.12 4.90 -19.10
CA ALA A 101 1.02 5.44 -18.06
C ALA A 101 2.12 6.27 -18.73
N PRO A 102 1.96 7.60 -18.91
CA PRO A 102 2.93 8.41 -19.64
C PRO A 102 4.25 8.59 -18.89
N ASN A 103 4.22 8.49 -17.56
CA ASN A 103 5.36 8.68 -16.67
C ASN A 103 5.73 7.35 -16.00
N PRO A 104 7.02 7.17 -15.63
CA PRO A 104 7.41 6.04 -14.79
C PRO A 104 6.71 6.10 -13.43
N PRO A 105 6.53 4.94 -12.76
CA PRO A 105 6.01 4.91 -11.39
C PRO A 105 6.84 5.80 -10.45
N SER A 106 6.18 6.57 -9.59
CA SER A 106 6.84 7.43 -8.60
C SER A 106 6.86 6.77 -7.22
N SER A 107 7.85 7.12 -6.40
CA SER A 107 7.94 6.68 -5.00
C SER A 107 6.87 7.34 -4.14
N CYS A 108 6.29 6.59 -3.19
CA CYS A 108 5.38 7.11 -2.19
C CYS A 108 5.41 6.26 -0.91
N THR A 109 4.92 6.80 0.20
CA THR A 109 4.81 6.09 1.48
C THR A 109 3.35 5.76 1.75
N LEU A 110 3.06 4.49 2.04
CA LEU A 110 1.76 4.03 2.52
C LEU A 110 1.87 3.71 4.02
N TYR A 111 1.03 4.34 4.83
CA TYR A 111 0.88 4.03 6.24
C TYR A 111 -0.22 2.99 6.43
N THR A 112 0.18 1.79 6.85
CA THR A 112 -0.73 0.68 7.18
C THR A 112 -0.76 0.45 8.68
N ILE A 113 -1.72 -0.35 9.16
CA ILE A 113 -1.75 -0.75 10.57
C ILE A 113 -0.47 -1.51 11.00
N THR A 114 0.21 -2.17 10.07
CA THR A 114 1.44 -2.94 10.32
C THR A 114 2.71 -2.12 10.11
N GLY A 115 2.60 -0.80 9.90
CA GLY A 115 3.76 0.05 9.67
C GLY A 115 3.83 0.70 8.28
N PRO A 116 4.88 1.51 8.04
CA PRO A 116 5.01 2.29 6.82
C PRO A 116 5.65 1.45 5.72
N LYS A 117 5.08 1.50 4.51
CA LYS A 117 5.55 0.75 3.34
C LYS A 117 5.94 1.70 2.22
N GLN A 118 7.13 1.52 1.67
CA GLN A 118 7.51 2.21 0.44
C GLN A 118 6.80 1.55 -0.75
N CYS A 119 6.07 2.37 -1.50
CA CYS A 119 5.19 1.93 -2.57
C CYS A 119 5.54 2.63 -3.89
N ALA A 120 5.13 2.01 -5.00
CA ALA A 120 5.16 2.60 -6.33
C ALA A 120 3.77 3.14 -6.70
N LYS A 121 3.67 4.43 -7.01
CA LYS A 121 2.46 5.10 -7.47
C LYS A 121 2.47 5.24 -8.98
N LEU A 122 1.33 4.98 -9.62
CA LEU A 122 1.13 5.22 -11.03
C LEU A 122 0.06 6.30 -11.26
N VAL A 123 0.26 7.10 -12.31
CA VAL A 123 -0.73 8.05 -12.82
C VAL A 123 -1.08 7.62 -14.23
N LEU A 124 -2.38 7.49 -14.49
CA LEU A 124 -2.89 7.13 -15.80
C LEU A 124 -3.32 8.38 -16.58
N ARG A 125 -3.23 8.33 -17.89
CA ARG A 125 -3.69 9.40 -18.78
C ARG A 125 -4.38 8.81 -20.00
N CYS A 126 -5.57 9.34 -20.29
CA CYS A 126 -6.27 9.01 -21.51
C CYS A 126 -5.47 9.48 -22.73
N LYS A 127 -5.30 8.60 -23.73
CA LYS A 127 -4.60 8.94 -24.96
C LYS A 127 -5.37 9.96 -25.81
N ASP A 128 -6.70 9.95 -25.75
CA ASP A 128 -7.55 10.74 -26.63
C ASP A 128 -7.89 12.09 -25.99
N CYS A 129 -8.62 12.08 -24.88
CA CYS A 129 -9.07 13.31 -24.22
C CYS A 129 -8.04 13.93 -23.26
N LYS A 130 -6.88 13.29 -23.08
CA LYS A 130 -5.74 13.77 -22.26
C LYS A 130 -6.02 13.95 -20.76
N VAL A 131 -7.19 13.55 -20.28
CA VAL A 131 -7.54 13.53 -18.84
C VAL A 131 -6.60 12.60 -18.10
N SER A 132 -6.09 13.07 -16.96
CA SER A 132 -5.21 12.34 -16.07
C SER A 132 -5.97 11.81 -14.87
N TYR A 133 -5.62 10.61 -14.43
CA TYR A 133 -6.24 9.88 -13.34
C TYR A 133 -5.15 9.56 -12.33
N GLY A 134 -5.26 10.15 -11.14
CA GLY A 134 -4.51 9.78 -9.94
C GLY A 134 -5.32 8.82 -9.07
N ARG A 135 -4.83 8.51 -7.87
CA ARG A 135 -5.55 7.64 -6.93
C ARG A 135 -6.88 8.26 -6.51
N SER A 136 -6.87 9.52 -6.06
CA SER A 136 -8.07 10.16 -5.51
C SER A 136 -8.70 11.20 -6.44
N MET A 137 -8.01 11.58 -7.53
CA MET A 137 -8.40 12.72 -8.35
C MET A 137 -8.33 12.46 -9.85
N ILE A 138 -9.18 13.18 -10.58
CA ILE A 138 -9.26 13.28 -12.03
C ILE A 138 -8.85 14.71 -12.40
N ALA A 139 -7.86 14.86 -13.27
CA ALA A 139 -7.35 16.15 -13.72
C ALA A 139 -7.58 16.36 -15.22
N GLU A 140 -8.34 17.40 -15.57
CA GLU A 140 -8.71 17.77 -16.94
C GLU A 140 -7.85 18.92 -17.48
N GLY A 141 -6.52 18.78 -17.43
CA GLY A 141 -5.58 19.81 -17.89
C GLY A 141 -5.12 20.76 -16.77
N LYS A 142 -4.69 21.98 -17.15
CA LYS A 142 -4.12 22.93 -16.18
C LYS A 142 -5.24 23.54 -15.32
N GLY A 143 -5.34 23.10 -14.07
CA GLY A 143 -6.14 23.76 -13.02
C GLY A 143 -7.48 23.11 -12.69
N ASN A 144 -8.01 22.24 -13.55
CA ASN A 144 -9.28 21.56 -13.29
C ASN A 144 -9.03 20.16 -12.74
N ALA A 145 -9.16 20.01 -11.42
CA ALA A 145 -9.13 18.72 -10.74
C ALA A 145 -10.44 18.47 -10.01
N SER A 146 -10.95 17.25 -10.10
CA SER A 146 -12.13 16.77 -9.39
C SER A 146 -11.81 15.46 -8.68
N TYR A 147 -12.50 15.19 -7.57
CA TYR A 147 -12.42 13.90 -6.90
C TYR A 147 -13.32 12.89 -7.60
N TYR A 148 -13.02 11.59 -7.47
CA TYR A 148 -13.90 10.54 -7.97
C TYR A 148 -15.27 10.60 -7.26
N PHE A 149 -16.32 10.18 -7.97
CA PHE A 149 -17.64 10.01 -7.39
C PHE A 149 -17.62 8.99 -6.25
N GLU A 150 -18.52 9.17 -5.27
CA GLU A 150 -18.55 8.38 -4.04
C GLU A 150 -18.64 6.87 -4.30
N ALA A 151 -19.33 6.42 -5.34
CA ALA A 151 -19.39 5.00 -5.71
C ALA A 151 -18.02 4.40 -6.09
N ILE A 152 -17.15 5.18 -6.75
CA ILE A 152 -15.80 4.76 -7.12
C ILE A 152 -14.86 4.92 -5.91
N ALA A 153 -15.05 5.97 -5.12
CA ALA A 153 -14.26 6.23 -3.91
C ALA A 153 -14.60 5.29 -2.73
N ALA A 154 -15.82 4.74 -2.68
CA ALA A 154 -16.28 3.88 -1.59
C ALA A 154 -15.62 2.50 -1.59
N ALA A 155 -15.18 2.02 -2.76
CA ALA A 155 -14.38 0.81 -2.90
C ALA A 155 -12.91 1.00 -2.43
N ASP A 156 -12.52 2.23 -2.08
CA ASP A 156 -11.16 2.56 -1.68
C ASP A 156 -10.98 2.51 -0.15
N ASP A 157 -10.07 1.64 0.27
CA ASP A 157 -9.60 1.53 1.66
C ASP A 157 -8.38 2.42 1.95
N LEU A 158 -7.94 3.24 1.00
CA LEU A 158 -6.84 4.18 1.14
C LEU A 158 -7.31 5.64 1.12
N ILE A 159 -6.58 6.48 1.83
CA ILE A 159 -6.74 7.93 1.88
C ILE A 159 -5.43 8.56 1.40
N GLU A 160 -5.52 9.43 0.39
CA GLU A 160 -4.40 10.26 -0.05
C GLU A 160 -4.27 11.46 0.91
N VAL A 161 -3.20 11.45 1.72
CA VAL A 161 -2.88 12.53 2.67
C VAL A 161 -2.10 13.63 1.95
N THR A 162 -1.15 13.24 1.09
CA THR A 162 -0.44 14.13 0.17
C THR A 162 -0.23 13.42 -1.16
N ASN A 163 0.30 14.12 -2.16
CA ASN A 163 0.61 13.50 -3.47
C ASN A 163 1.56 12.29 -3.40
N VAL A 164 2.32 12.15 -2.30
CA VAL A 164 3.32 11.08 -2.05
C VAL A 164 3.07 10.30 -0.74
N VAL A 165 2.00 10.61 0.01
CA VAL A 165 1.67 9.93 1.27
C VAL A 165 0.23 9.44 1.26
N TYR A 166 0.07 8.15 1.56
CA TYR A 166 -1.20 7.46 1.63
C TYR A 166 -1.36 6.79 2.99
N MET A 167 -2.61 6.57 3.39
CA MET A 167 -2.92 5.94 4.66
C MET A 167 -4.11 5.00 4.50
N GLU A 168 -4.07 3.85 5.17
CA GLU A 168 -5.27 3.01 5.28
C GLU A 168 -6.39 3.76 6.03
N LYS A 169 -7.60 3.71 5.48
CA LYS A 169 -8.80 4.33 6.04
C LYS A 169 -9.07 3.87 7.46
N ARG A 170 -8.77 2.59 7.76
CA ARG A 170 -8.79 2.05 9.13
C ARG A 170 -7.83 2.82 10.03
N LEU A 171 -6.56 2.92 9.69
CA LEU A 171 -5.57 3.68 10.48
C LEU A 171 -5.99 5.14 10.66
N TYR A 172 -6.45 5.80 9.58
CA TYR A 172 -6.91 7.18 9.64
C TYR A 172 -8.08 7.38 10.60
N ARG A 173 -9.06 6.46 10.63
CA ARG A 173 -10.19 6.52 11.58
C ARG A 173 -9.77 6.42 13.04
N TRP A 174 -8.62 5.82 13.33
CA TRP A 174 -8.09 5.71 14.70
C TRP A 174 -7.38 6.99 15.15
N LEU A 175 -6.84 7.80 14.24
CA LEU A 175 -6.07 9.00 14.57
C LEU A 175 -6.81 9.98 15.51
N PRO A 176 -8.09 10.35 15.27
CA PRO A 176 -8.81 11.25 16.18
C PRO A 176 -8.93 10.69 17.60
N SER A 177 -9.12 9.37 17.73
CA SER A 177 -9.23 8.70 19.04
C SER A 177 -7.89 8.73 19.79
N LEU A 178 -6.78 8.56 19.07
CA LEU A 178 -5.43 8.68 19.64
C LEU A 178 -5.12 10.14 20.05
N ILE A 179 -5.46 11.11 19.20
CA ILE A 179 -5.29 12.54 19.48
C ILE A 179 -6.09 12.97 20.71
N TYR A 180 -7.34 12.49 20.84
CA TYR A 180 -8.18 12.76 22.00
C TYR A 180 -7.57 12.21 23.30
N LEU A 181 -7.08 10.96 23.28
CA LEU A 181 -6.45 10.33 24.44
C LEU A 181 -5.16 11.07 24.88
N VAL A 182 -4.35 11.51 23.91
CA VAL A 182 -3.11 12.25 24.18
C VAL A 182 -3.40 13.66 24.71
N SER A 183 -4.37 14.37 24.13
CA SER A 183 -4.73 15.73 24.53
C SER A 183 -5.41 15.81 25.90
N HIS A 184 -6.20 14.81 26.31
CA HIS A 184 -6.83 14.79 27.64
C HIS A 184 -5.89 14.39 28.77
N LYS A 185 -4.85 13.58 28.50
CA LYS A 185 -3.84 13.24 29.52
C LYS A 185 -2.73 14.27 29.66
N SER A 186 -2.63 15.24 28.74
CA SER A 186 -1.56 16.22 28.71
C SER A 186 -2.10 17.65 28.67
N ARG A 187 -2.25 18.28 29.85
CA ARG A 187 -2.68 19.68 29.97
C ARG A 187 -1.66 20.73 29.51
N ASN A 188 -0.47 20.34 29.05
CA ASN A 188 0.65 21.28 28.83
C ASN A 188 1.25 21.28 27.41
N TRP A 189 0.58 20.73 26.39
CA TRP A 189 1.23 20.53 25.09
C TRP A 189 0.72 21.49 24.01
N THR A 190 1.45 22.59 23.81
CA THR A 190 1.30 23.51 22.68
C THR A 190 2.37 23.26 21.60
N TYR A 191 1.92 23.21 20.34
CA TYR A 191 2.68 23.19 19.07
C TYR A 191 3.54 21.95 18.73
N GLY A 192 3.39 21.48 17.47
CA GLY A 192 4.18 20.39 16.86
C GLY A 192 3.46 19.04 16.72
N TYR A 193 2.19 19.03 16.31
CA TYR A 193 1.34 17.82 16.26
C TYR A 193 1.82 16.75 15.25
N GLU A 194 2.34 17.16 14.10
CA GLU A 194 2.70 16.24 13.01
C GLU A 194 3.98 15.44 13.33
N ASP A 195 5.03 16.12 13.83
CA ASP A 195 6.29 15.49 14.23
C ASP A 195 6.12 14.51 15.40
N LYS A 196 5.14 14.75 16.28
CA LYS A 196 4.93 13.94 17.49
C LYS A 196 4.08 12.69 17.23
N ILE A 197 3.10 12.75 16.33
CA ILE A 197 2.40 11.54 15.85
C ILE A 197 3.38 10.63 15.12
N ILE A 198 4.27 11.21 14.31
CA ILE A 198 5.36 10.48 13.65
C ILE A 198 6.31 9.85 14.69
N LYS A 199 6.67 10.57 15.77
CA LYS A 199 7.49 10.01 16.87
C LYS A 199 6.80 8.89 17.66
N ILE A 200 5.51 9.01 17.95
CA ILE A 200 4.72 7.95 18.60
C ILE A 200 4.68 6.72 17.69
N TYR A 201 4.48 6.92 16.40
CA TYR A 201 4.49 5.86 15.40
C TYR A 201 5.87 5.19 15.26
N ILE A 202 6.97 5.96 15.27
CA ILE A 202 8.34 5.42 15.28
C ILE A 202 8.58 4.62 16.57
N ALA A 203 8.15 5.12 17.72
CA ALA A 203 8.27 4.43 18.99
C ALA A 203 7.47 3.11 19.04
N MET A 204 6.31 3.06 18.39
CA MET A 204 5.53 1.82 18.25
C MET A 204 6.23 0.75 17.40
N ASN A 205 7.03 1.14 16.40
CA ASN A 205 7.75 0.20 15.53
C ASN A 205 9.15 -0.19 16.07
N LEU A 206 9.65 0.49 17.11
CA LEU A 206 10.91 0.13 17.77
C LEU A 206 10.73 -0.90 18.89
N VAL A 207 9.49 -1.14 19.35
CA VAL A 207 9.19 -2.07 20.44
C VAL A 207 9.12 -3.53 19.96
N GLU A 208 9.04 -3.79 18.66
CA GLU A 208 8.96 -5.16 18.09
C GLU A 208 10.33 -5.84 17.87
N LEU A 209 11.42 -5.32 18.44
CA LEU A 209 12.76 -5.91 18.29
C LEU A 209 13.34 -6.55 19.56
N ASP A 210 12.59 -6.66 20.66
CA ASP A 210 13.15 -7.09 21.96
C ASP A 210 12.28 -8.06 22.77
N ASP A 211 11.44 -8.90 22.15
CA ASP A 211 10.73 -9.97 22.89
C ASP A 211 11.03 -11.38 22.32
N ASP A 212 12.19 -11.91 22.71
CA ASP A 212 12.39 -13.35 22.90
C ASP A 212 11.87 -13.71 24.31
N ASN A 213 10.69 -14.34 24.41
CA ASN A 213 10.38 -15.53 25.24
C ASN A 213 8.88 -15.69 25.54
N ASP A 214 8.39 -16.88 25.18
CA ASP A 214 7.42 -17.78 25.84
C ASP A 214 6.29 -17.22 26.75
N GLU A 215 5.03 -17.38 26.32
CA GLU A 215 3.98 -18.23 26.94
C GLU A 215 2.54 -17.86 26.46
N GLU A 216 1.63 -18.82 26.62
CA GLU A 216 0.28 -19.02 26.02
C GLU A 216 -0.84 -17.96 26.25
N PRO A 217 -1.95 -18.00 25.46
CA PRO A 217 -2.81 -16.85 25.20
C PRO A 217 -3.92 -16.67 26.25
N VAL A 218 -4.01 -15.45 26.80
CA VAL A 218 -5.13 -15.00 27.65
C VAL A 218 -5.90 -13.90 26.91
N HIS A 219 -7.23 -14.04 26.90
CA HIS A 219 -8.19 -13.12 26.25
C HIS A 219 -7.76 -11.65 26.32
N ASP A 220 -7.51 -11.10 25.13
CA ASP A 220 -6.69 -9.91 24.90
C ASP A 220 -7.41 -8.58 25.23
N THR A 221 -7.49 -8.27 26.52
CA THR A 221 -7.49 -6.88 27.03
C THR A 221 -6.08 -6.44 27.45
N SER A 222 -5.11 -7.36 27.43
CA SER A 222 -3.72 -7.12 27.83
C SER A 222 -3.00 -6.23 26.83
N GLY A 223 -3.13 -6.46 25.52
CA GLY A 223 -2.42 -5.72 24.47
C GLY A 223 -2.78 -4.24 24.45
N LYS A 224 -4.06 -3.88 24.65
CA LYS A 224 -4.47 -2.48 24.80
C LYS A 224 -3.87 -1.82 26.05
N LEU A 225 -3.79 -2.55 27.15
CA LEU A 225 -3.21 -2.06 28.40
C LEU A 225 -1.68 -1.96 28.30
N GLN A 226 -1.02 -2.92 27.65
CA GLN A 226 0.41 -2.99 27.40
C GLN A 226 0.85 -1.86 26.48
N ILE A 227 0.15 -1.65 25.36
CA ILE A 227 0.38 -0.50 24.47
C ILE A 227 0.20 0.82 25.25
N THR A 228 -0.86 0.92 26.06
CA THR A 228 -1.11 2.13 26.87
C THR A 228 -0.05 2.35 27.97
N MET A 229 0.47 1.28 28.58
CA MET A 229 1.50 1.33 29.63
C MET A 229 2.89 1.61 29.06
N THR A 230 3.22 1.06 27.90
CA THR A 230 4.45 1.34 27.16
C THR A 230 4.46 2.79 26.66
N LEU A 231 3.32 3.28 26.16
CA LEU A 231 3.12 4.71 25.84
C LEU A 231 3.34 5.62 27.06
N LEU A 232 2.90 5.23 28.27
CA LEU A 232 3.08 6.02 29.50
C LEU A 232 4.53 6.01 30.03
N ARG A 233 5.31 4.96 29.75
CA ARG A 233 6.73 4.87 30.16
C ARG A 233 7.66 5.69 29.28
N LEU A 234 7.33 5.85 27.99
CA LEU A 234 8.09 6.65 27.03
C LEU A 234 7.83 8.17 27.13
N ILE A 235 6.91 8.59 28.00
CA ILE A 235 6.52 10.00 28.23
C ILE A 235 7.24 10.61 29.46
N LYS A 236 8.01 9.82 30.23
CA LYS A 236 8.95 10.34 31.25
C LYS A 236 10.33 10.54 30.65
#